data_AF-D3S663-F1
#
_entry.id   AF-D3S663-F1
#
_cell.length_a   1.000
_cell.length_b   1.000
_cell.length_c   1.000
_cell.angle_alpha   90.00
_cell.angle_beta   90.00
_cell.angle_gamma   90.00
#
_symmetry.space_group_name_H-M   'P 1'
#
loop_
_entity.id
_entity.type
_entity.pdbx_description
1 polymer ?
#
loop_
_entity_poly.entity_id
_entity_poly.type
_entity_poly.pdbx_seq_one_letter_code
_entity_poly.pdbx_strand_id
1 'polypeptide(L)' 'MKVTDHILVPKHEIVPKEEVEEILKRYNIKIQQLPKIYEDDPVIQEIGAKEGDVIRIIRNSPTAGVSVAYRLVIKRII' A
#
# COMPACT_ATOMS: atom_id res chain seq x y z
N MET A 1 14.93 -4.78 -15.80
CA MET A 1 13.88 -3.74 -15.68
C MET A 1 13.16 -4.01 -14.38
N LYS A 2 13.13 -3.04 -13.46
CA LYS A 2 12.34 -3.16 -12.23
C LYS A 2 10.89 -2.77 -12.52
N VAL A 3 9.94 -3.40 -11.85
CA VAL A 3 8.51 -3.12 -12.07
C VAL A 3 8.18 -1.70 -11.60
N THR A 4 8.88 -1.24 -10.57
CA THR A 4 8.76 0.10 -9.97
C THR A 4 9.20 1.25 -10.88
N ASP A 5 10.01 0.99 -11.91
CA ASP A 5 10.51 2.02 -12.83
C ASP A 5 9.52 2.37 -13.95
N HIS A 6 8.39 1.66 -14.05
CA HIS A 6 7.39 1.91 -15.07
C HIS A 6 6.58 3.17 -14.78
N ILE A 7 6.34 3.96 -15.83
CA ILE A 7 5.60 5.25 -15.76
C ILE A 7 4.18 5.13 -15.17
N LEU A 8 3.58 3.94 -15.25
CA LEU A 8 2.23 3.66 -14.73
C LEU A 8 2.23 3.10 -13.31
N VAL A 9 3.39 2.74 -12.77
CA VAL A 9 3.50 2.18 -11.42
C VAL A 9 3.75 3.33 -10.44
N PRO A 10 2.80 3.61 -9.53
CA PRO A 10 2.98 4.65 -8.53
C PRO A 10 4.03 4.23 -7.49
N LYS A 11 4.46 5.19 -6.65
CA LYS A 11 5.38 4.88 -5.56
C LYS A 11 4.68 4.11 -4.46
N HIS A 12 5.30 3.01 -4.01
CA HIS A 12 4.81 2.16 -2.94
C HIS A 12 5.81 2.20 -1.78
N GLU A 13 5.33 2.48 -0.58
CA GLU A 13 6.14 2.57 0.63
C GLU A 13 5.50 1.76 1.77
N ILE A 14 6.32 1.07 2.56
CA ILE A 14 5.84 0.35 3.75
C ILE A 14 5.63 1.36 4.87
N VAL A 15 4.43 1.36 5.45
CA VAL A 15 4.09 2.25 6.56
C VAL A 15 4.52 1.60 7.88
N PRO A 16 5.27 2.32 8.75
CA PRO A 16 5.63 1.81 10.07
C PRO A 16 4.38 1.64 10.95
N LYS A 17 4.38 0.63 11.82
CA LYS A 17 3.22 0.25 12.65
C LYS A 17 2.65 1.40 13.49
N GLU A 18 3.52 2.28 13.99
CA GLU A 18 3.14 3.46 14.76
C GLU A 18 2.25 4.40 13.94
N GLU A 19 2.64 4.67 12.70
CA GLU A 19 1.88 5.54 11.79
C GLU A 19 0.60 4.85 11.29
N VAL A 20 0.60 3.52 11.15
CA VAL A 20 -0.62 2.75 10.81
C VAL A 20 -1.72 2.99 11.84
N GLU A 21 -1.40 2.97 13.13
CA GLU A 21 -2.40 3.22 14.18
C GLU A 21 -2.98 4.63 14.10
N GLU A 22 -2.15 5.63 13.81
CA GLU A 22 -2.60 7.02 13.62
C GLU A 22 -3.52 7.16 12.41
N ILE A 23 -3.19 6.50 11.29
CA ILE A 23 -4.00 6.47 10.07
C ILE A 23 -5.37 5.84 10.35
N LEU A 24 -5.38 4.68 11.01
CA LEU A 24 -6.63 3.99 11.36
C LEU A 24 -7.51 4.83 12.28
N LYS A 25 -6.92 5.50 13.28
CA LYS A 25 -7.63 6.44 14.16
C LYS A 25 -8.16 7.65 13.38
N ARG A 26 -7.36 8.25 12.50
CA ARG A 26 -7.73 9.43 11.71
C ARG A 26 -8.93 9.16 10.81
N TYR A 27 -8.95 8.00 10.14
CA TYR A 27 -10.06 7.62 9.27
C TYR A 27 -11.19 6.89 10.01
N ASN A 28 -11.02 6.61 11.31
CA ASN A 28 -11.96 5.85 12.13
C ASN A 28 -12.36 4.50 11.51
N ILE A 29 -11.38 3.77 11.00
CA ILE A 29 -11.55 2.46 10.35
C ILE A 29 -10.73 1.37 11.03
N LYS A 30 -11.15 0.13 10.85
CA LYS A 30 -10.40 -1.07 11.23
C LYS A 30 -9.44 -1.47 10.11
N ILE A 31 -8.33 -2.12 10.46
CA ILE A 31 -7.31 -2.56 9.49
C ILE A 31 -7.89 -3.45 8.38
N GLN A 32 -8.89 -4.28 8.70
CA GLN A 32 -9.57 -5.17 7.76
C GLN A 32 -10.41 -4.44 6.70
N GLN A 33 -10.75 -3.17 6.94
CA GLN A 33 -11.51 -2.32 6.02
C GLN A 33 -10.62 -1.62 4.98
N LEU A 34 -9.30 -1.70 5.13
CA LEU A 34 -8.39 -1.23 4.10
C LEU A 34 -8.53 -2.08 2.84
N PRO A 35 -8.46 -1.47 1.64
CA PRO A 35 -8.33 -2.21 0.41
C PRO A 35 -7.15 -3.19 0.48
N LYS A 36 -7.33 -4.39 -0.04
CA LYS A 36 -6.35 -5.48 0.10
C LYS A 36 -5.46 -5.57 -1.13
N ILE A 37 -4.21 -5.99 -0.93
CA ILE A 37 -3.28 -6.34 -2.00
C ILE A 37 -2.62 -7.69 -1.66
N TYR A 38 -2.37 -8.51 -2.67
CA TYR A 38 -1.76 -9.82 -2.42
C TYR A 38 -0.26 -9.70 -2.22
N GLU A 39 0.30 -10.55 -1.36
CA GLU A 39 1.76 -10.69 -1.21
C GLU A 39 2.45 -11.15 -2.51
N ASP A 40 1.71 -11.83 -3.39
CA ASP A 40 2.18 -12.32 -4.69
C ASP A 40 2.33 -11.22 -5.75
N ASP A 41 1.90 -9.99 -5.45
CA ASP A 41 2.02 -8.88 -6.40
C ASP A 41 3.51 -8.49 -6.56
N PRO A 42 4.02 -8.36 -7.81
CA PRO A 42 5.44 -8.09 -8.06
C PRO A 42 5.98 -6.86 -7.34
N VAL A 43 5.16 -5.81 -7.19
CA VAL A 43 5.57 -4.58 -6.52
C VAL A 43 5.76 -4.83 -5.03
N ILE A 44 4.93 -5.70 -4.44
CA ILE A 44 4.98 -6.05 -3.02
C ILE A 44 6.18 -6.92 -2.69
N GLN A 45 6.49 -7.86 -3.59
CA GLN A 45 7.72 -8.67 -3.50
C GLN A 45 8.97 -7.80 -3.63
N GLU A 46 8.96 -6.80 -4.50
CA GLU A 46 10.12 -5.91 -4.71
C GLU A 46 10.40 -5.01 -3.49
N ILE A 47 9.35 -4.49 -2.83
CA ILE A 47 9.50 -3.69 -1.60
C ILE A 47 9.73 -4.54 -0.34
N GLY A 48 9.51 -5.87 -0.40
CA GLY A 48 9.70 -6.79 0.71
C GLY A 48 8.63 -6.72 1.81
N ALA A 49 7.43 -6.25 1.48
CA ALA A 49 6.31 -6.21 2.42
C ALA A 49 5.73 -7.62 2.64
N LYS A 50 5.24 -7.88 3.86
CA LYS A 50 4.69 -9.18 4.28
C LYS A 50 3.22 -9.08 4.63
N GLU A 51 2.58 -10.23 4.76
CA GLU A 51 1.21 -10.32 5.27
C GLU A 51 1.05 -9.50 6.57
N GLY A 52 0.02 -8.65 6.60
CA GLY A 52 -0.28 -7.78 7.73
C GLY A 52 0.35 -6.39 7.65
N ASP A 53 1.29 -6.15 6.73
CA ASP A 53 1.84 -4.81 6.51
C ASP A 53 0.84 -3.91 5.78
N VAL A 54 0.95 -2.61 6.04
CA VAL A 54 0.17 -1.58 5.35
C VAL A 54 1.08 -0.80 4.43
N ILE A 55 0.64 -0.66 3.19
CA ILE A 55 1.39 0.01 2.13
C ILE A 55 0.73 1.32 1.79
N ARG A 56 1.55 2.36 1.72
CA ARG A 56 1.19 3.67 1.20
C ARG A 56 1.50 3.73 -0.29
N ILE A 57 0.49 4.06 -1.07
CA ILE A 57 0.58 4.25 -2.51
C ILE A 57 0.45 5.74 -2.79
N ILE A 58 1.51 6.34 -3.34
CA ILE A 58 1.56 7.75 -3.69
C ILE A 58 1.56 7.85 -5.21
N ARG A 59 0.46 8.38 -5.77
CA ARG A 59 0.31 8.57 -7.22
C ARG A 59 0.07 10.04 -7.55
N ASN A 60 0.65 10.49 -8.65
CA ASN A 60 0.34 11.81 -9.20
C ASN A 60 -1.04 11.76 -9.86
N SER A 61 -1.95 12.61 -9.38
CA SER A 61 -3.29 12.75 -9.93
C SER A 61 -3.35 14.05 -10.74
N PRO A 62 -3.80 14.03 -12.02
CA PRO A 62 -3.97 15.24 -12.80
C PRO A 62 -4.95 16.25 -12.18
N THR A 63 -5.91 15.77 -11.38
CA THR A 63 -6.94 16.61 -10.77
C THR A 63 -6.60 17.07 -9.36
N ALA A 64 -5.97 16.20 -8.56
CA ALA A 64 -5.72 16.43 -7.13
C ALA A 64 -4.23 16.69 -6.81
N GLY A 65 -3.36 16.69 -7.82
CA GLY A 65 -1.90 16.77 -7.67
C GLY A 65 -1.33 15.44 -7.18
N VAL A 66 -1.55 15.11 -5.90
CA VAL A 66 -1.06 13.88 -5.28
C VAL A 66 -2.21 13.15 -4.58
N SER A 67 -2.37 11.86 -4.89
CA SER A 67 -3.35 10.98 -4.26
C SER A 67 -2.61 9.92 -3.45
N VAL A 68 -2.92 9.85 -2.16
CA VAL A 68 -2.38 8.85 -1.23
C VAL A 68 -3.46 7.83 -0.94
N ALA A 69 -3.14 6.54 -1.09
CA ALA A 69 -4.02 5.43 -0.75
C ALA A 69 -3.28 4.44 0.14
N TYR A 70 -4.00 3.79 1.06
CA TYR A 70 -3.45 2.78 1.97
C TYR A 70 -4.03 1.42 1.63
N ARG A 71 -3.20 0.38 1.59
CA ARG A 71 -3.62 -1.00 1.34
C ARG A 71 -3.02 -1.98 2.33
N LEU A 72 -3.79 -3.00 2.70
CA LEU A 72 -3.34 -4.09 3.57
C LEU A 72 -2.83 -5.26 2.73
N VAL A 73 -1.61 -5.74 3.03
CA VAL A 73 -1.06 -6.94 2.39
C VAL A 73 -1.73 -8.19 2.98
N ILE A 74 -2.25 -9.03 2.11
CA ILE A 74 -2.85 -10.31 2.45
C ILE A 74 -2.15 -11.45 1.72
N LYS A 75 -2.09 -12.60 2.39
CA LYS A 75 -1.68 -13.84 1.77
C LYS A 75 -2.79 -14.42 0.92
N ARG A 76 -2.45 -14.93 -0.26
CA ARG A 76 -3.38 -15.73 -1.05
C ARG A 76 -3.41 -17.14 -0.46
N ILE A 77 -4.54 -17.50 0.14
CA ILE A 77 -4.81 -18.88 0.56
C ILE A 77 -5.44 -19.58 -0.64
N ILE A 78 -4.78 -20.62 -1.15
CA ILE A 78 -5.26 -21.52 -2.21
C ILE A 78 -6.06 -22.65 -1.57
#